data_AF-A0A3D1QSZ0-F1
#
_entry.id   AF-A0A3D1QSZ0-F1
#
_cell.length_a   1.000
_cell.length_b   1.000
_cell.length_c   1.000
_cell.angle_alpha   90.00
_cell.angle_beta   90.00
_cell.angle_gamma   90.00
#
_symmetry.space_group_name_H-M   'P 1'
#
loop_
_entity.id
_entity.type
_entity.pdbx_description
1 polymer ?
#
loop_
_entity_poly.entity_id
_entity_poly.type
_entity_poly.pdbx_seq_one_letter_code
_entity_poly.pdbx_strand_id
1 'polypeptide(L)'
;MPRPPSFADLDAALAALGPRVRRARPRRGIVALLSEARRLYTVVEPLRERYAILPDFDLAALDKLPELVARAQSAEVDWANRNLASAQVSMSGLRDEAIALRFRLVKAARVVFSGDEKKLRLLDGVPQRRDLPRLVGDLRRLAKLIDARAEDFARVPRLPASPADEARRIAQQLTAGRYDPALVAARERRDAAVALMELAVKEVRCAGRYLFRHEPRLLRSIVSKARRGGRKPSAKK
;
A
#
# COMPACT_ATOMS: atom_id res chain seq x y z
N MET A 1 19.30 -12.93 -14.05
CA MET A 1 17.93 -12.39 -13.82
C MET A 1 16.99 -13.29 -14.58
N PRO A 2 15.91 -13.83 -13.98
CA PRO A 2 14.93 -14.61 -14.73
C PRO A 2 14.35 -13.76 -15.87
N ARG A 3 14.08 -14.40 -17.02
CA ARG A 3 13.47 -13.76 -18.20
C ARG A 3 12.14 -13.13 -17.77
N PRO A 4 11.82 -11.89 -18.18
CA PRO A 4 10.49 -11.32 -17.92
C PRO A 4 9.41 -12.22 -18.56
N PRO A 5 8.18 -12.21 -18.02
CA PRO A 5 7.07 -12.89 -18.67
C PRO A 5 6.86 -12.30 -20.06
N SER A 6 6.34 -13.10 -21.00
CA SER A 6 5.93 -12.55 -22.29
C SER A 6 4.79 -11.54 -22.08
N PHE A 7 4.80 -10.47 -22.86
CA PHE A 7 3.81 -9.41 -22.85
C PHE A 7 2.72 -9.60 -23.92
N ALA A 8 2.76 -10.71 -24.68
CA ALA A 8 1.74 -11.01 -25.69
C ALA A 8 0.33 -11.15 -25.08
N ASP A 9 0.26 -11.82 -23.92
CA ASP A 9 -0.94 -11.92 -23.09
C ASP A 9 -0.65 -11.24 -21.75
N LEU A 10 -1.23 -10.06 -21.54
CA LEU A 10 -1.00 -9.25 -20.35
C LEU A 10 -1.62 -9.87 -19.09
N ASP A 11 -2.68 -10.66 -19.22
CA ASP A 11 -3.32 -11.29 -18.07
C ASP A 11 -2.50 -12.51 -17.62
N ALA A 12 -2.00 -13.30 -18.57
CA ALA A 12 -1.00 -14.33 -18.29
C ALA A 12 0.30 -13.73 -17.73
N ALA A 13 0.76 -12.59 -18.26
CA ALA A 13 1.96 -11.90 -17.77
C ALA A 13 1.80 -11.44 -16.31
N LEU A 14 0.65 -10.85 -15.98
CA LEU A 14 0.30 -10.50 -14.60
C LEU A 14 0.26 -11.75 -13.71
N ALA A 15 -0.37 -12.83 -14.19
CA ALA A 15 -0.47 -14.12 -13.51
C ALA A 15 0.89 -14.83 -13.31
N ALA A 16 1.90 -14.50 -14.11
CA ALA A 16 3.26 -15.00 -13.98
C ALA A 16 4.11 -14.19 -12.98
N LEU A 17 3.70 -12.96 -12.62
CA LEU A 17 4.44 -12.17 -11.63
C LEU A 17 4.41 -12.86 -10.26
N GLY A 18 5.59 -13.07 -9.67
CA GLY A 18 5.70 -13.62 -8.32
C GLY A 18 5.05 -12.73 -7.25
N PRO A 19 4.60 -13.29 -6.11
CA PRO A 19 3.85 -12.55 -5.08
C PRO A 19 4.59 -11.33 -4.53
N ARG A 20 5.93 -11.41 -4.44
CA ARG A 20 6.79 -10.30 -3.99
C ARG A 20 6.76 -9.13 -4.97
N VAL A 21 6.71 -9.39 -6.28
CA VAL A 21 6.72 -8.36 -7.32
C VAL A 21 5.35 -7.71 -7.41
N ARG A 22 4.27 -8.49 -7.38
CA ARG A 22 2.89 -7.96 -7.40
C ARG A 22 2.55 -7.03 -6.24
N ARG A 23 3.14 -7.28 -5.07
CA ARG A 23 2.91 -6.50 -3.85
C ARG A 23 3.97 -5.43 -3.60
N ALA A 24 4.94 -5.29 -4.51
CA ALA A 24 5.99 -4.30 -4.36
C ALA A 24 5.40 -2.91 -4.58
N ARG A 25 5.54 -2.03 -3.59
CA ARG A 25 5.14 -0.64 -3.77
C ARG A 25 6.00 0.03 -4.85
N PRO A 26 5.41 0.87 -5.71
CA PRO A 26 6.17 1.67 -6.66
C PRO A 26 7.26 2.48 -5.96
N ARG A 27 8.49 2.40 -6.46
CA ARG A 27 9.66 3.08 -5.85
C ARG A 27 9.64 4.60 -6.08
N ARG A 28 8.81 5.07 -6.99
CA ARG A 28 8.62 6.47 -7.38
C ARG A 28 7.13 6.78 -7.42
N GLY A 29 6.79 8.07 -7.44
CA GLY A 29 5.41 8.50 -7.63
C GLY A 29 4.84 7.95 -8.95
N ILE A 30 3.64 7.37 -8.90
CA ILE A 30 3.00 6.69 -10.04
C ILE A 30 2.84 7.62 -11.24
N VAL A 31 2.46 8.88 -11.01
CA VAL A 31 2.35 9.91 -12.07
C VAL A 31 3.65 10.07 -12.86
N ALA A 32 4.80 10.05 -12.17
CA ALA A 32 6.10 10.14 -12.81
C ALA A 32 6.40 8.89 -13.64
N LEU A 33 6.08 7.70 -13.13
CA LEU A 33 6.26 6.43 -13.84
C LEU A 33 5.40 6.36 -15.11
N LEU A 34 4.11 6.73 -15.02
CA LEU A 34 3.20 6.78 -16.17
C LEU A 34 3.71 7.76 -17.24
N SER A 35 4.15 8.95 -16.81
CA SER A 35 4.68 9.96 -17.72
C SER A 35 5.99 9.53 -18.38
N GLU A 36 6.84 8.80 -17.65
CA GLU A 36 8.09 8.23 -18.14
C GLU A 36 7.83 7.12 -19.17
N ALA A 37 6.87 6.24 -18.92
CA ALA A 37 6.46 5.18 -19.85
C ALA A 37 5.87 5.75 -21.16
N ARG A 38 4.98 6.76 -21.06
CA ARG A 38 4.43 7.44 -22.24
C ARG A 38 5.51 8.12 -23.09
N ARG A 39 6.40 8.86 -22.45
CA ARG A 39 7.53 9.51 -23.15
C ARG A 39 8.44 8.50 -23.82
N LEU A 40 8.72 7.37 -23.15
CA LEU A 40 9.49 6.30 -23.75
C LEU A 40 8.80 5.79 -25.01
N TYR A 41 7.50 5.46 -24.94
CA TYR A 41 6.72 4.98 -26.08
C TYR A 41 6.82 5.93 -27.29
N THR A 42 6.57 7.22 -27.09
CA THR A 42 6.66 8.24 -28.17
C THR A 42 8.04 8.29 -28.84
N VAL A 43 9.11 7.98 -28.12
CA VAL A 43 10.47 7.96 -28.67
C VAL A 43 10.77 6.66 -29.42
N VAL A 44 10.28 5.52 -28.94
CA VAL A 44 10.67 4.20 -29.46
C VAL A 44 9.70 3.63 -30.50
N GLU A 45 8.45 4.07 -30.52
CA GLU A 45 7.44 3.60 -31.47
C GLU A 45 7.84 3.86 -32.94
N PRO A 46 8.39 5.03 -33.31
CA PRO A 46 8.89 5.25 -34.67
C PRO A 46 10.10 4.37 -35.03
N LEU A 47 10.73 3.76 -34.03
CA LEU A 47 11.91 2.91 -34.16
C LEU A 47 11.58 1.42 -34.04
N ARG A 48 10.28 1.06 -33.99
CA ARG A 48 9.78 -0.29 -33.77
C ARG A 48 10.46 -1.34 -34.65
N GLU A 49 10.63 -1.06 -35.94
CA GLU A 49 11.27 -2.00 -36.88
C GLU A 49 12.70 -2.35 -36.47
N ARG A 50 13.43 -1.43 -35.85
CA ARG A 50 14.78 -1.70 -35.32
C ARG A 50 14.74 -2.63 -34.11
N TYR A 51 13.68 -2.57 -33.31
CA TYR A 51 13.45 -3.51 -32.20
C TYR A 51 13.04 -4.88 -32.71
N ALA A 52 12.26 -4.97 -33.80
CA ALA A 52 11.79 -6.23 -34.37
C ALA A 52 12.93 -7.13 -34.89
N ILE A 53 14.09 -6.56 -35.24
CA ILE A 53 15.27 -7.30 -35.71
C ILE A 53 16.00 -8.01 -34.56
N LEU A 54 15.77 -7.61 -33.30
CA LEU A 54 16.46 -8.22 -32.18
C LEU A 54 15.97 -9.65 -31.95
N PRO A 55 16.87 -10.66 -31.96
CA PRO A 55 16.51 -12.00 -31.52
C PRO A 55 16.12 -11.95 -30.04
N ASP A 56 15.12 -12.75 -29.68
CA ASP A 56 14.63 -12.92 -28.30
C ASP A 56 13.97 -11.71 -27.61
N PHE A 57 13.93 -10.54 -28.27
CA PHE A 57 13.19 -9.39 -27.77
C PHE A 57 11.69 -9.62 -27.95
N ASP A 58 10.94 -9.58 -26.84
CA ASP A 58 9.49 -9.61 -26.93
C ASP A 58 8.96 -8.26 -27.40
N LEU A 59 8.65 -8.18 -28.70
CA LEU A 59 8.14 -6.96 -29.33
C LEU A 59 6.82 -6.49 -28.68
N ALA A 60 6.06 -7.38 -28.05
CA ALA A 60 4.87 -7.01 -27.29
C ALA A 60 5.19 -6.10 -26.09
N ALA A 61 6.42 -6.13 -25.55
CA ALA A 61 6.84 -5.18 -24.50
C ALA A 61 6.78 -3.72 -24.98
N LEU A 62 7.02 -3.48 -26.28
CA LEU A 62 6.90 -2.18 -26.92
C LEU A 62 5.45 -1.94 -27.37
N ASP A 63 4.88 -2.89 -28.13
CA ASP A 63 3.56 -2.73 -28.78
C ASP A 63 2.43 -2.58 -27.75
N LYS A 64 2.53 -3.26 -26.61
CA LYS A 64 1.54 -3.21 -25.52
C LYS A 64 1.82 -2.13 -24.48
N LEU A 65 2.88 -1.33 -24.63
CA LEU A 65 3.23 -0.30 -23.65
C LEU A 65 2.10 0.73 -23.42
N PRO A 66 1.34 1.19 -24.44
CA PRO A 66 0.17 2.05 -24.22
C PRO A 66 -0.93 1.37 -23.39
N GLU A 67 -1.20 0.09 -23.65
CA GLU A 67 -2.19 -0.69 -22.92
C GLU A 67 -1.77 -0.88 -21.45
N LEU A 68 -0.49 -1.18 -21.19
CA LEU A 68 0.07 -1.28 -19.85
C LEU A 68 -0.04 0.03 -19.06
N VAL A 69 0.23 1.17 -19.72
CA VAL A 69 0.05 2.51 -19.13
C VAL A 69 -1.41 2.75 -18.76
N ALA A 70 -2.35 2.41 -19.65
CA ALA A 70 -3.79 2.58 -19.41
C ALA A 70 -4.26 1.70 -18.23
N ARG A 71 -3.86 0.42 -18.19
CA ARG A 71 -4.17 -0.50 -17.09
C ARG A 71 -3.64 0.02 -15.74
N ALA A 72 -2.38 0.48 -15.70
CA ALA A 72 -1.79 1.03 -14.49
C ALA A 72 -2.48 2.32 -14.02
N GLN A 73 -2.87 3.20 -14.96
CA GLN A 73 -3.62 4.42 -14.63
C GLN A 73 -5.01 4.10 -14.08
N SER A 74 -5.77 3.23 -14.74
CA SER A 74 -7.11 2.83 -14.29
C SER A 74 -7.07 2.19 -12.90
N ALA A 75 -6.08 1.35 -12.64
CA ALA A 75 -5.91 0.73 -11.32
C ALA A 75 -5.53 1.73 -10.22
N GLU A 76 -4.72 2.75 -10.54
CA GLU A 76 -4.43 3.85 -9.59
C GLU A 76 -5.68 4.68 -9.31
N VAL A 77 -6.50 4.99 -10.32
CA VAL A 77 -7.76 5.73 -10.13
C VAL A 77 -8.74 4.92 -9.27
N ASP A 78 -8.93 3.63 -9.55
CA ASP A 78 -9.79 2.75 -8.73
C ASP A 78 -9.31 2.69 -7.27
N TRP A 79 -8.01 2.50 -7.06
CA TRP A 79 -7.44 2.48 -5.71
C TRP A 79 -7.58 3.83 -5.01
N ALA A 80 -7.28 4.94 -5.69
CA ALA A 80 -7.35 6.29 -5.11
C ALA A 80 -8.78 6.65 -4.70
N ASN A 81 -9.76 6.36 -5.55
CA ASN A 81 -11.19 6.59 -5.27
C ASN A 81 -11.66 5.77 -4.07
N ARG A 82 -11.31 4.48 -4.01
CA ARG A 82 -11.63 3.62 -2.86
C ARG A 82 -10.93 4.07 -1.59
N ASN A 83 -9.67 4.50 -1.69
CA ASN A 83 -8.90 4.99 -0.55
C ASN A 83 -9.51 6.30 -0.02
N LEU A 84 -9.97 7.19 -0.90
CA LEU A 84 -10.66 8.42 -0.54
C LEU A 84 -12.03 8.11 0.10
N ALA A 85 -12.83 7.24 -0.52
CA ALA A 85 -14.12 6.82 0.03
C ALA A 85 -13.94 6.16 1.41
N SER A 86 -12.94 5.28 1.58
CA SER A 86 -12.61 4.67 2.86
C SER A 86 -12.16 5.69 3.92
N ALA A 87 -11.47 6.75 3.50
CA ALA A 87 -11.06 7.85 4.38
C ALA A 87 -12.23 8.79 4.73
N GLN A 88 -13.25 8.89 3.88
CA GLN A 88 -14.47 9.68 4.12
C GLN A 88 -15.50 8.91 4.96
N VAL A 89 -15.65 7.60 4.73
CA VAL A 89 -16.62 6.72 5.40
C VAL A 89 -16.18 6.35 6.82
N SER A 90 -14.89 6.43 7.14
CA SER A 90 -14.40 6.08 8.47
C SER A 90 -13.55 7.19 9.08
N MET A 91 -13.84 7.57 10.34
CA MET A 91 -12.85 7.67 11.42
C MET A 91 -13.05 8.82 12.43
N SER A 92 -13.96 9.80 12.28
CA SER A 92 -14.11 10.83 13.35
C SER A 92 -14.95 10.30 14.52
N GLY A 93 -16.25 10.10 14.31
CA GLY A 93 -17.18 9.68 15.37
C GLY A 93 -16.79 8.34 16.04
N LEU A 94 -16.46 7.34 15.22
CA LEU A 94 -16.11 6.00 15.73
C LEU A 94 -14.76 5.98 16.48
N ARG A 95 -13.83 6.89 16.15
CA ARG A 95 -12.54 7.01 16.86
C ARG A 95 -12.71 7.74 18.17
N ASP A 96 -13.53 8.78 18.21
CA ASP A 96 -13.84 9.49 19.44
C ASP A 96 -14.58 8.56 20.40
N GLU A 97 -15.52 7.76 19.89
CA GLU A 97 -16.19 6.71 20.65
C GLU A 97 -15.21 5.65 21.19
N ALA A 98 -14.28 5.18 20.35
CA ALA A 98 -13.24 4.25 20.75
C ALA A 98 -12.30 4.81 21.82
N ILE A 99 -11.90 6.08 21.69
CA ILE A 99 -11.07 6.76 22.68
C ILE A 99 -11.82 6.88 24.01
N ALA A 100 -13.09 7.31 23.97
CA ALA A 100 -13.94 7.44 25.14
C ALA A 100 -14.17 6.08 25.83
N LEU A 101 -14.41 5.02 25.06
CA LEU A 101 -14.53 3.66 25.59
C LEU A 101 -13.22 3.22 26.24
N ARG A 102 -12.07 3.38 25.58
CA ARG A 102 -10.76 3.04 26.16
C ARG A 102 -10.54 3.72 27.52
N PHE A 103 -10.85 5.01 27.63
CA PHE A 103 -10.71 5.73 28.90
C PHE A 103 -11.61 5.16 30.01
N ARG A 104 -12.87 4.86 29.69
CA ARG A 104 -13.80 4.23 30.65
C ARG A 104 -13.31 2.86 31.10
N LEU A 105 -12.85 2.02 30.16
CA LEU A 105 -12.36 0.68 30.46
C LEU A 105 -11.06 0.69 31.28
N VAL A 106 -10.11 1.59 31.00
CA VAL A 106 -8.89 1.73 31.80
C VAL A 106 -9.23 2.17 33.23
N LYS A 107 -10.15 3.13 33.40
CA LYS A 107 -10.57 3.58 34.72
C LYS A 107 -11.24 2.46 35.51
N ALA A 108 -12.14 1.70 34.88
CA ALA A 108 -12.77 0.53 35.47
C ALA A 108 -11.73 -0.54 35.85
N ALA A 109 -10.80 -0.84 34.96
CA ALA A 109 -9.77 -1.85 35.19
C ALA A 109 -8.84 -1.49 36.37
N ARG A 110 -8.52 -0.20 36.57
CA ARG A 110 -7.74 0.24 37.74
C ARG A 110 -8.46 -0.01 39.07
N VAL A 111 -9.79 0.09 39.09
CA VAL A 111 -10.59 -0.20 40.29
C VAL A 111 -10.65 -1.70 40.53
N VAL A 112 -11.02 -2.47 39.50
CA VAL A 112 -11.16 -3.93 39.57
C VAL A 112 -9.82 -4.63 39.91
N PHE A 113 -8.72 -4.13 39.38
CA PHE A 113 -7.37 -4.70 39.60
C PHE A 113 -6.54 -3.93 40.62
N SER A 114 -7.16 -3.13 41.51
CA SER A 114 -6.46 -2.31 42.49
C SER A 114 -5.46 -3.09 43.38
N GLY A 115 -5.71 -4.38 43.63
CA GLY A 115 -4.81 -5.28 44.38
C GLY A 115 -3.84 -6.13 43.53
N ASP A 116 -3.83 -5.99 42.20
CA ASP A 116 -2.98 -6.78 41.30
C ASP A 116 -1.98 -5.87 40.57
N GLU A 117 -0.82 -5.63 41.20
CA GLU A 117 0.24 -4.77 40.64
C GLU A 117 0.67 -5.20 39.22
N LYS A 118 0.68 -6.51 38.93
CA LYS A 118 1.09 -7.00 37.60
C LYS A 118 0.10 -6.54 36.54
N LYS A 119 -1.20 -6.60 36.81
CA LYS A 119 -2.24 -6.11 35.90
C LYS A 119 -2.30 -4.59 35.82
N LEU A 120 -2.04 -3.89 36.93
CA LEU A 120 -1.93 -2.42 36.91
C LEU A 120 -0.77 -1.95 36.02
N ARG A 121 0.40 -2.61 36.08
CA ARG A 121 1.52 -2.33 35.16
C ARG A 121 1.18 -2.55 33.69
N LEU A 122 0.30 -3.51 33.37
CA LEU A 122 -0.19 -3.71 31.99
C LEU A 122 -1.07 -2.54 31.51
N LEU A 123 -1.73 -1.82 32.43
CA LEU A 123 -2.55 -0.64 32.12
C LEU A 123 -1.70 0.62 31.94
N ASP A 124 -0.55 0.74 32.61
CA ASP A 124 0.36 1.88 32.47
C ASP A 124 0.96 1.97 31.05
N GLY A 125 1.03 0.84 30.35
CA GLY A 125 1.43 0.75 28.95
C GLY A 125 0.33 1.08 27.93
N VAL A 126 -0.94 1.28 28.34
CA VAL A 126 -2.05 1.69 27.45
C VAL A 126 -1.91 3.18 27.20
N PRO A 127 -1.29 3.61 26.08
CA PRO A 127 -0.85 4.99 25.96
C PRO A 127 -2.04 5.92 25.74
N GLN A 128 -2.01 7.14 26.28
CA GLN A 128 -2.89 8.25 25.87
C GLN A 128 -2.66 8.70 24.40
N ARG A 129 -1.94 7.92 23.60
CA ARG A 129 -1.63 8.22 22.20
C ARG A 129 -2.87 7.93 21.34
N ARG A 130 -3.03 8.75 20.30
CA ARG A 130 -4.20 8.76 19.42
C ARG A 130 -4.02 7.87 18.19
N ASP A 131 -2.88 7.22 17.99
CA ASP A 131 -2.60 6.46 16.76
C ASP A 131 -3.47 5.19 16.67
N LEU A 132 -4.09 5.01 15.50
CA LEU A 132 -5.15 4.02 15.31
C LEU A 132 -4.75 2.56 15.57
N PRO A 133 -3.59 2.05 15.09
CA PRO A 133 -3.18 0.67 15.35
C PRO A 133 -3.03 0.35 16.83
N ARG A 134 -2.52 1.32 17.62
CA ARG A 134 -2.40 1.16 19.07
C ARG A 134 -3.75 1.22 19.75
N LEU A 135 -4.64 2.14 19.36
CA LEU A 135 -6.01 2.21 19.89
C LEU A 135 -6.76 0.87 19.70
N VAL A 136 -6.68 0.27 18.52
CA VAL A 136 -7.26 -1.06 18.25
C VAL A 136 -6.60 -2.14 19.12
N GLY A 137 -5.27 -2.12 19.24
CA GLY A 137 -4.53 -3.04 20.10
C GLY A 137 -4.91 -2.91 21.58
N ASP A 138 -5.13 -1.68 22.05
CA ASP A 138 -5.55 -1.37 23.43
C ASP A 138 -6.94 -1.90 23.71
N LEU A 139 -7.93 -1.64 22.83
CA LEU A 139 -9.29 -2.15 22.99
C LEU A 139 -9.32 -3.69 23.03
N ARG A 140 -8.53 -4.36 22.18
CA ARG A 140 -8.42 -5.84 22.20
C ARG A 140 -7.77 -6.36 23.47
N ARG A 141 -6.75 -5.67 24.00
CA ARG A 141 -6.10 -6.04 25.27
C ARG A 141 -7.04 -5.83 26.45
N LEU A 142 -7.76 -4.71 26.48
CA LEU A 142 -8.75 -4.42 27.52
C LEU A 142 -9.89 -5.44 27.49
N ALA A 143 -10.41 -5.81 26.31
CA ALA A 143 -11.41 -6.87 26.20
C ALA A 143 -10.94 -8.17 26.86
N LYS A 144 -9.70 -8.61 26.59
CA LYS A 144 -9.13 -9.82 27.24
C LYS A 144 -8.99 -9.69 28.76
N LEU A 145 -8.64 -8.51 29.26
CA LEU A 145 -8.55 -8.26 30.70
C LEU A 145 -9.94 -8.28 31.36
N ILE A 146 -10.95 -7.78 30.66
CA ILE A 146 -12.34 -7.79 31.11
C ILE A 146 -12.87 -9.22 31.17
N ASP A 147 -12.63 -10.04 30.14
CA ASP A 147 -13.04 -11.46 30.13
C ASP A 147 -12.52 -12.21 31.36
N ALA A 148 -11.28 -11.93 31.77
CA ALA A 148 -10.65 -12.59 32.91
C ALA A 148 -11.34 -12.29 34.25
N ARG A 149 -12.18 -11.24 34.33
CA ARG A 149 -12.97 -10.86 35.52
C ARG A 149 -14.32 -10.27 35.14
N ALA A 150 -15.06 -10.95 34.24
CA ALA A 150 -16.27 -10.42 33.64
C ALA A 150 -17.32 -9.96 34.68
N GLU A 151 -17.50 -10.74 35.76
CA GLU A 151 -18.44 -10.43 36.83
C GLU A 151 -18.10 -9.13 37.58
N ASP A 152 -16.82 -8.88 37.86
CA ASP A 152 -16.37 -7.66 38.54
C ASP A 152 -16.60 -6.44 37.65
N PHE A 153 -16.35 -6.57 36.33
CA PHE A 153 -16.59 -5.50 35.37
C PHE A 153 -18.07 -5.22 35.12
N ALA A 154 -18.94 -6.23 35.20
CA ALA A 154 -20.39 -6.06 35.07
C ALA A 154 -20.98 -5.18 36.18
N ARG A 155 -20.32 -5.12 37.34
CA ARG A 155 -20.74 -4.30 38.50
C ARG A 155 -20.25 -2.86 38.43
N VAL A 156 -19.39 -2.50 37.47
CA VAL A 156 -18.83 -1.14 37.37
C VAL A 156 -19.84 -0.18 36.74
N PRO A 157 -20.23 0.92 37.42
CA PRO A 157 -21.15 1.90 36.86
C PRO A 157 -20.58 2.57 35.60
N ARG A 158 -21.46 2.92 34.64
CA ARG A 158 -21.14 3.64 33.39
C ARG A 158 -20.36 2.85 32.34
N LEU A 159 -20.20 1.53 32.54
CA LEU A 159 -19.82 0.61 31.46
C LEU A 159 -21.05 0.14 30.68
N PRO A 160 -20.91 -0.15 29.38
CA PRO A 160 -21.95 -0.88 28.63
C PRO A 160 -22.15 -2.28 29.22
N ALA A 161 -23.31 -2.89 28.96
CA ALA A 161 -23.68 -4.21 29.51
C ALA A 161 -22.65 -5.31 29.19
N SER A 162 -22.09 -5.29 27.98
CA SER A 162 -21.02 -6.20 27.54
C SER A 162 -19.77 -5.41 27.12
N PRO A 163 -18.93 -4.96 28.06
CA PRO A 163 -17.82 -4.05 27.76
C PRO A 163 -16.70 -4.70 26.94
N ALA A 164 -16.51 -6.02 27.06
CA ALA A 164 -15.55 -6.75 26.23
C ALA A 164 -16.02 -6.85 24.77
N ASP A 165 -17.29 -7.19 24.54
CA ASP A 165 -17.86 -7.31 23.19
C ASP A 165 -17.92 -5.97 22.49
N GLU A 166 -18.30 -4.92 23.21
CA GLU A 166 -18.32 -3.55 22.69
C GLU A 166 -16.92 -3.10 22.27
N ALA A 167 -15.89 -3.38 23.08
CA ALA A 167 -14.51 -3.08 22.73
C ALA A 167 -14.03 -3.85 21.50
N ARG A 168 -14.42 -5.13 21.35
CA ARG A 168 -14.12 -5.93 20.15
C ARG A 168 -14.85 -5.41 18.92
N ARG A 169 -16.13 -5.05 19.05
CA ARG A 169 -16.97 -4.49 17.98
C ARG A 169 -16.38 -3.21 17.42
N ILE A 170 -16.08 -2.25 18.29
CA ILE A 170 -15.48 -0.97 17.88
C ILE A 170 -14.07 -1.21 17.31
N ALA A 171 -13.26 -2.07 17.92
CA ALA A 171 -11.95 -2.42 17.36
C ALA A 171 -12.06 -3.05 15.96
N GLN A 172 -13.08 -3.87 15.71
CA GLN A 172 -13.36 -4.49 14.43
C GLN A 172 -13.80 -3.45 13.38
N GLN A 173 -14.72 -2.55 13.75
CA GLN A 173 -15.17 -1.44 12.89
C GLN A 173 -14.04 -0.47 12.55
N LEU A 174 -13.19 -0.12 13.53
CA LEU A 174 -11.98 0.69 13.32
C LEU A 174 -10.98 0.00 12.37
N THR A 175 -10.92 -1.33 12.37
CA THR A 175 -10.11 -2.09 11.42
C THR A 175 -10.78 -2.30 10.07
N ALA A 176 -12.11 -2.30 9.99
CA ALA A 176 -12.86 -2.53 8.75
C ALA A 176 -12.53 -1.46 7.70
N GLY A 177 -12.33 -0.20 8.11
CA GLY A 177 -11.87 0.88 7.21
C GLY A 177 -10.38 0.83 6.82
N ARG A 178 -9.56 -0.06 7.39
CA ARG A 178 -8.13 -0.23 7.06
C ARG A 178 -7.77 -1.59 6.46
N TYR A 179 -8.65 -2.57 6.61
CA TYR A 179 -8.55 -3.92 6.05
C TYR A 179 -9.78 -4.23 5.20
N ASP A 180 -10.35 -3.24 4.52
CA ASP A 180 -11.32 -3.51 3.46
C ASP A 180 -10.64 -4.43 2.43
N PRO A 181 -11.09 -5.70 2.29
CA PRO A 181 -10.51 -6.63 1.32
C PRO A 181 -10.56 -6.06 -0.09
N ALA A 182 -11.57 -5.24 -0.42
CA ALA A 182 -11.68 -4.59 -1.73
C ALA A 182 -10.61 -3.50 -1.92
N LEU A 183 -10.31 -2.70 -0.88
CA LEU A 183 -9.22 -1.71 -0.92
C LEU A 183 -7.84 -2.37 -1.01
N VAL A 184 -7.64 -3.47 -0.28
CA VAL A 184 -6.40 -4.26 -0.35
C VAL A 184 -6.25 -4.86 -1.74
N ALA A 185 -7.29 -5.49 -2.28
CA ALA A 185 -7.28 -6.05 -3.63
C ALA A 185 -7.07 -4.97 -4.71
N ALA A 186 -7.67 -3.78 -4.56
CA ALA A 186 -7.44 -2.66 -5.47
C ALA A 186 -5.98 -2.18 -5.43
N ARG A 187 -5.39 -2.10 -4.24
CA ARG A 187 -3.97 -1.77 -4.08
C ARG A 187 -3.07 -2.81 -4.73
N GLU A 188 -3.34 -4.09 -4.53
CA GLU A 188 -2.55 -5.18 -5.13
C GLU A 188 -2.69 -5.19 -6.66
N ARG A 189 -3.90 -4.97 -7.20
CA ARG A 189 -4.13 -4.81 -8.65
C ARG A 189 -3.31 -3.66 -9.23
N ARG A 190 -3.30 -2.51 -8.56
CA ARG A 190 -2.48 -1.36 -8.93
C ARG A 190 -0.98 -1.68 -8.90
N ASP A 191 -0.49 -2.22 -7.79
CA ASP A 191 0.94 -2.52 -7.62
C ASP A 191 1.41 -3.54 -8.68
N ALA A 192 0.60 -4.55 -8.99
CA ALA A 192 0.87 -5.51 -10.05
C ALA A 192 0.89 -4.88 -11.45
N ALA A 193 -0.08 -4.01 -11.77
CA ALA A 193 -0.14 -3.32 -13.06
C ALA A 193 1.08 -2.39 -13.26
N VAL A 194 1.47 -1.65 -12.22
CA VAL A 194 2.67 -0.80 -12.26
C VAL A 194 3.93 -1.64 -12.41
N ALA A 195 4.04 -2.76 -11.68
CA ALA A 195 5.19 -3.64 -11.78
C ALA A 195 5.35 -4.22 -13.20
N LEU A 196 4.25 -4.65 -13.84
CA LEU A 196 4.30 -5.16 -15.21
C LEU A 196 4.71 -4.07 -16.22
N MET A 197 4.15 -2.86 -16.08
CA MET A 197 4.54 -1.71 -16.90
C MET A 197 6.04 -1.37 -16.72
N GLU A 198 6.56 -1.36 -15.48
CA GLU A 198 7.97 -1.10 -15.22
C GLU A 198 8.89 -2.18 -15.81
N LEU A 199 8.44 -3.44 -15.84
CA LEU A 199 9.16 -4.52 -16.52
C LEU A 199 9.23 -4.28 -18.03
N ALA A 200 8.12 -3.92 -18.69
CA ALA A 200 8.11 -3.59 -20.12
C ALA A 200 9.02 -2.39 -20.43
N VAL A 201 8.91 -1.31 -19.65
CA VAL A 201 9.79 -0.12 -19.76
C VAL A 201 11.27 -0.51 -19.62
N LYS A 202 11.58 -1.40 -18.68
CA LYS A 202 12.95 -1.87 -18.48
C LYS A 202 13.43 -2.69 -19.68
N GLU A 203 12.59 -3.57 -20.22
CA GLU A 203 12.91 -4.42 -21.37
C GLU A 203 13.20 -3.57 -22.60
N VAL A 204 12.30 -2.64 -22.94
CA VAL A 204 12.46 -1.68 -24.03
C VAL A 204 13.76 -0.87 -23.85
N ARG A 205 14.07 -0.41 -22.63
CA ARG A 205 15.32 0.33 -22.37
C ARG A 205 16.57 -0.53 -22.49
N CYS A 206 16.51 -1.79 -22.10
CA CYS A 206 17.63 -2.72 -22.25
C CYS A 206 17.92 -2.98 -23.73
N ALA A 207 16.89 -3.31 -24.51
CA ALA A 207 16.98 -3.45 -25.96
C ALA A 207 17.48 -2.17 -26.64
N GLY A 208 16.93 -1.01 -26.26
CA GLY A 208 17.37 0.28 -26.78
C GLY A 208 18.83 0.60 -26.45
N ARG A 209 19.34 0.25 -25.26
CA ARG A 209 20.77 0.41 -24.95
C ARG A 209 21.66 -0.40 -25.87
N TYR A 210 21.23 -1.58 -26.27
CA TYR A 210 21.99 -2.43 -27.18
C TYR A 210 21.93 -1.92 -28.62
N LEU A 211 20.73 -1.59 -29.12
CA LEU A 211 20.48 -1.12 -30.49
C LEU A 211 21.14 0.23 -30.79
N PHE A 212 20.98 1.19 -29.88
CA PHE A 212 21.38 2.58 -30.11
C PHE A 212 22.67 2.93 -29.37
N ARG A 213 23.52 1.94 -29.06
CA ARG A 213 24.79 2.12 -28.34
C ARG A 213 25.74 3.12 -29.02
N HIS A 214 25.64 3.25 -30.34
CA HIS A 214 26.44 4.18 -31.16
C HIS A 214 25.71 5.49 -31.48
N GLU A 215 24.48 5.69 -30.96
CA GLU A 215 23.66 6.89 -31.20
C GLU A 215 23.39 7.62 -29.87
N PRO A 216 24.38 8.32 -29.29
CA PRO A 216 24.32 8.83 -27.93
C PRO A 216 23.20 9.86 -27.69
N ARG A 217 22.78 10.60 -28.72
CA ARG A 217 21.67 11.56 -28.63
C ARG A 217 20.34 10.82 -28.41
N LEU A 218 20.08 9.79 -29.23
CA LEU A 218 18.89 8.96 -29.13
C LEU A 218 18.89 8.09 -27.87
N LEU A 219 20.06 7.56 -27.49
CA LEU A 219 20.18 6.77 -26.27
C LEU A 219 19.81 7.59 -25.02
N ARG A 220 20.12 8.90 -25.00
CA ARG A 220 19.74 9.79 -23.90
C ARG A 220 18.23 9.97 -23.75
N SER A 221 17.47 10.03 -24.84
CA SER A 221 16.01 10.15 -24.78
C SER A 221 15.34 8.86 -24.29
N ILE A 222 15.90 7.69 -24.67
CA ILE A 222 15.41 6.36 -24.25
C ILE A 222 15.75 6.05 -22.78
N VAL A 223 17.00 6.32 -22.38
CA VAL A 223 17.54 5.94 -21.06
C VAL A 223 17.30 7.01 -20.00
N SER A 224 16.74 8.16 -20.37
CA SER A 224 16.64 9.33 -19.49
C SER A 224 16.20 8.93 -18.08
N LYS A 225 17.11 9.13 -17.12
CA LYS A 225 16.80 8.99 -15.71
C LYS A 225 15.90 10.17 -15.38
N ALA A 226 14.62 9.95 -15.08
CA ALA A 226 13.92 10.88 -14.20
C ALA A 226 14.83 11.05 -12.96
N ARG A 227 15.33 12.27 -12.75
CA ARG A 227 16.33 12.63 -11.75
C ARG A 227 16.06 11.86 -10.46
N ARG A 228 17.03 11.03 -10.01
CA ARG A 228 17.08 10.62 -8.60
C ARG A 228 17.04 11.91 -7.80
N GLY A 229 16.11 12.01 -6.85
CA GLY A 229 15.85 13.21 -6.06
C GLY A 229 17.16 13.90 -5.69
N GLY A 230 17.27 15.17 -6.08
CA GLY A 230 18.41 16.01 -5.75
C GLY A 230 18.55 16.06 -4.24
N ARG A 231 19.54 15.35 -3.70
CA ARG A 231 20.13 15.72 -2.43
C ARG A 231 20.73 17.10 -2.68
N LYS A 232 20.07 18.16 -2.19
CA LYS A 232 20.66 19.51 -2.16
C LYS A 232 22.08 19.36 -1.59
N PRO A 233 23.13 19.88 -2.25
CA PRO A 233 24.41 20.00 -1.57
C PRO A 233 24.15 20.91 -0.37
N SER A 234 24.40 20.37 0.83
CA SER A 234 24.50 21.19 2.03
C SER A 234 25.57 22.23 1.76
N ALA A 235 25.17 23.50 1.69
CA ALA A 235 26.09 24.60 1.73
C ALA A 235 26.91 24.45 3.02
N LYS A 236 28.21 24.18 2.87
CA LYS A 236 29.15 24.33 3.97
C LYS A 236 29.23 25.82 4.28
N LYS A 237 29.01 26.16 5.55
CA LYS A 237 29.50 27.39 6.15
C LYS A 237 31.01 27.30 6.29
#